data_AF-A0A3B8L0I9-F1
#
_entry.id   AF-A0A3B8L0I9-F1
#
_cell.length_a   1.000
_cell.length_b   1.000
_cell.length_c   1.000
_cell.angle_alpha   90.00
_cell.angle_beta   90.00
_cell.angle_gamma   90.00
#
_symmetry.space_group_name_H-M   'P 1'
#
loop_
_entity.id
_entity.type
_entity.pdbx_description
1 polymer ?
#
loop_
_entity_poly.entity_id
_entity_poly.type
_entity_poly.pdbx_seq_one_letter_code
_entity_poly.pdbx_strand_id
1 'polypeptide(L)'
;MLDFSTAGISATALAALLGRDKPVAARTGFQLPDSRARVRRVVHVVATGGFSQVDSFDYKPQLNRLHGTPLESDERPDVFFGKVGLLRQSDWAFRQRGESGLW
;
A
#
# COMPACT_ATOMS: atom_id res chain seq x y z
N MET A 1 -6.54 -5.27 14.60
CA MET A 1 -6.87 -3.89 14.15
C MET A 1 -6.50 -2.83 15.18
N LEU A 2 -6.71 -3.06 16.48
CA LEU A 2 -6.30 -2.14 17.55
C LEU A 2 -4.76 -2.07 17.74
N ASP A 3 -4.02 -3.17 17.52
CA ASP A 3 -2.56 -3.18 17.67
C ASP A 3 -1.81 -2.22 16.74
N PHE A 4 -2.31 -2.04 15.51
CA PHE A 4 -1.71 -1.07 14.59
C PHE A 4 -1.92 0.37 15.08
N SER A 5 -3.02 0.65 15.77
CA SER A 5 -3.30 1.98 16.31
C SER A 5 -2.45 2.29 17.55
N THR A 6 -2.05 1.26 18.31
CA THR A 6 -1.22 1.40 19.52
C THR A 6 0.28 1.34 19.24
N ALA A 7 0.72 0.68 18.16
CA ALA A 7 2.15 0.55 17.81
C ALA A 7 2.55 1.24 16.49
N GLY A 8 1.61 1.87 15.78
CA GLY A 8 1.85 2.52 14.49
C GLY A 8 2.09 4.03 14.56
N ILE A 9 2.06 4.67 13.40
CA ILE A 9 2.30 6.12 13.24
C ILE A 9 1.32 6.96 14.08
N SER A 10 0.09 6.48 14.27
CA SER A 10 -0.93 7.12 15.11
C SER A 10 -0.50 7.24 16.58
N ALA A 11 0.15 6.21 17.14
CA ALA A 11 0.66 6.24 18.50
C ALA A 11 1.81 7.24 18.65
N THR A 12 2.70 7.33 17.65
CA THR A 12 3.77 8.34 17.62
C THR A 12 3.20 9.75 17.50
N ALA A 13 2.19 9.97 16.65
CA ALA A 13 1.52 11.26 16.52
C ALA A 13 0.82 11.67 17.83
N LEU A 14 0.13 10.73 18.48
CA LEU A 14 -0.50 10.96 19.79
C LEU A 14 0.53 11.29 20.87
N ALA A 15 1.63 10.54 20.96
CA ALA A 15 2.71 10.82 21.90
C ALA A 15 3.36 12.20 21.63
N ALA A 16 3.50 12.60 20.37
CA ALA A 16 4.01 13.91 20.00
C ALA A 16 3.05 15.05 20.39
N LEU A 17 1.73 14.85 20.28
CA LEU A 17 0.73 15.81 20.76
C LEU A 17 0.74 15.90 22.29
N LEU A 18 0.72 14.76 22.99
CA LEU A 18 0.77 14.71 24.46
C LEU A 18 2.06 15.29 25.03
N GLY A 19 3.18 15.19 24.31
CA GLY A 19 4.45 15.80 24.71
C GLY A 19 4.56 17.30 24.42
N ARG A 20 3.67 17.87 23.58
CA ARG A 20 3.61 19.33 23.32
C ARG A 20 2.86 20.07 24.43
N ASP A 21 1.83 19.43 24.99
CA ASP A 21 1.17 19.92 26.19
C ASP A 21 2.07 19.60 27.40
N LYS A 22 2.47 20.62 28.16
CA LYS A 22 3.29 20.41 29.36
C LYS A 22 2.56 19.42 30.28
N PRO A 23 3.14 18.27 30.64
CA PRO A 23 2.44 17.33 31.50
C PRO A 23 2.22 17.98 32.87
N VAL A 24 0.97 18.02 33.33
CA VAL A 24 0.69 17.98 34.76
C VAL A 24 1.24 16.63 35.22
N ALA A 25 2.31 16.66 36.01
CA ALA A 25 3.16 15.51 36.30
C ALA A 25 2.37 14.27 36.75
N ALA A 26 2.06 13.38 35.82
CA ALA A 26 1.66 12.02 36.12
C ALA A 26 2.95 11.18 36.13
N ARG A 27 3.34 10.72 37.32
CA ARG A 27 4.45 9.79 37.55
C ARG A 27 4.07 8.39 37.03
N THR A 28 3.88 8.24 35.73
CA THR A 28 3.91 6.92 35.09
C THR A 28 5.36 6.67 34.69
N GLY A 29 5.97 5.57 35.15
CA GLY A 29 7.38 5.20 34.88
C GLY A 29 7.71 4.92 33.41
N PHE A 30 6.92 5.45 32.49
CA PHE A 30 7.14 5.41 31.06
C PHE A 30 7.94 6.66 30.64
N GLN A 31 9.26 6.58 30.80
CA GLN A 31 10.15 7.51 30.11
C GLN A 31 10.17 7.14 28.63
N LEU A 32 9.59 8.01 27.80
CA LEU A 32 9.82 7.96 26.36
C LEU A 32 11.34 7.94 26.12
N PRO A 33 11.87 7.01 25.32
CA PRO A 33 13.29 6.99 25.00
C PRO A 33 13.70 8.36 24.48
N ASP A 34 14.80 8.91 25.02
CA ASP A 34 15.41 10.17 24.54
C ASP A 34 16.07 9.93 23.17
N SER A 35 15.23 9.62 22.20
CA SER A 35 15.59 9.30 20.84
C SER A 35 15.34 10.54 20.02
N ARG A 36 16.39 11.34 19.84
CA ARG A 36 16.42 12.33 18.74
C ARG A 36 16.00 11.62 17.47
N ALA A 37 14.83 11.97 16.93
CA ALA A 37 14.28 11.33 15.75
C ALA A 37 15.30 11.44 14.60
N ARG A 38 15.87 10.30 14.18
CA ARG A 38 16.85 10.26 13.10
C ARG A 38 16.21 10.43 11.72
N VAL A 39 14.92 10.10 11.61
CA VAL A 39 14.16 10.16 10.36
C VAL A 39 13.56 11.54 10.15
N ARG A 40 13.67 12.07 8.92
CA ARG A 40 13.12 13.39 8.56
C ARG A 40 11.72 13.32 7.95
N ARG A 41 11.37 12.19 7.32
CA ARG A 41 10.11 11.99 6.57
C ARG A 41 9.66 10.53 6.66
N VAL A 42 8.36 10.32 6.79
CA VAL A 42 7.71 9.00 6.75
C VAL A 42 6.67 9.05 5.65
N VAL A 43 6.67 8.04 4.76
CA VAL A 43 5.64 7.84 3.73
C VAL A 43 4.87 6.58 4.09
N HIS A 44 3.57 6.71 4.33
CA HIS A 44 2.68 5.59 4.57
C HIS A 44 1.83 5.37 3.32
N VAL A 45 2.01 4.23 2.65
CA VAL A 45 1.24 3.85 1.46
C VAL A 45 0.14 2.89 1.89
N VAL A 46 -1.11 3.30 1.70
CA VAL A 46 -2.29 2.45 1.94
C VAL A 46 -2.85 2.03 0.59
N ALA A 47 -2.62 0.79 0.20
CA ALA A 47 -3.21 0.18 -0.98
C ALA A 47 -4.51 -0.55 -0.57
N THR A 48 -5.62 0.20 -0.49
CA THR A 48 -6.93 -0.37 -0.17
C THR A 48 -7.34 -1.38 -1.25
N GLY A 49 -7.57 -2.63 -0.86
CA GLY A 49 -7.81 -3.75 -1.80
C GLY A 49 -6.54 -4.52 -2.18
N GLY A 50 -5.38 -4.12 -1.68
CA GLY A 50 -4.10 -4.77 -1.94
C GLY A 50 -3.37 -4.22 -3.16
N PHE A 51 -2.08 -4.53 -3.24
CA PHE A 51 -1.27 -4.31 -4.42
C PHE A 51 -1.12 -5.64 -5.15
N SER A 52 -1.77 -5.77 -6.31
CA SER A 52 -1.72 -7.01 -7.09
C SER A 52 -0.35 -7.17 -7.73
N GLN A 53 0.43 -8.14 -7.26
CA GLN A 53 1.72 -8.49 -7.87
C GLN A 53 1.54 -8.89 -9.34
N VAL A 54 0.45 -9.61 -9.63
CA VAL A 54 0.13 -10.13 -10.97
C VAL A 54 -0.17 -8.98 -11.95
N ASP A 55 -0.85 -7.94 -11.51
CA ASP A 55 -1.11 -6.78 -12.38
C ASP A 55 0.12 -5.88 -12.50
N SER A 56 1.02 -5.97 -11.52
CA SER A 56 2.07 -4.99 -11.36
C SER A 56 3.43 -5.37 -11.94
N PHE A 57 3.79 -6.64 -11.83
CA PHE A 57 5.14 -7.12 -12.16
C PHE A 57 5.15 -8.20 -13.23
N ASP A 58 3.99 -8.63 -13.70
CA ASP A 58 3.90 -9.66 -14.72
C ASP A 58 3.46 -9.06 -16.05
N TYR A 59 4.41 -8.99 -16.97
CA TYR A 59 4.24 -8.39 -18.28
C TYR A 59 3.32 -9.23 -19.16
N LYS A 60 2.13 -8.68 -19.43
CA LYS A 60 1.09 -9.31 -20.25
C LYS A 60 0.88 -8.52 -21.55
N PRO A 61 1.70 -8.75 -22.60
CA PRO A 61 1.59 -8.00 -23.86
C PRO A 61 0.23 -8.15 -24.55
N GLN A 62 -0.50 -9.23 -24.28
CA GLN A 62 -1.85 -9.43 -24.82
C GLN A 62 -2.86 -8.42 -24.26
N LEU A 63 -2.72 -7.97 -23.01
CA LEU A 63 -3.61 -6.96 -22.42
C LEU A 63 -3.50 -5.60 -23.14
N ASN A 64 -2.33 -5.29 -23.69
CA ASN A 64 -2.16 -4.09 -24.52
C ASN A 64 -2.93 -4.19 -25.84
N ARG A 65 -2.96 -5.39 -26.44
CA ARG A 65 -3.67 -5.63 -27.71
C ARG A 65 -5.19 -5.64 -27.54
N LEU A 66 -5.65 -6.18 -26.42
CA LEU A 66 -7.07 -6.34 -26.10
C LEU A 66 -7.62 -5.19 -25.24
N HIS A 67 -6.87 -4.09 -25.11
CA HIS A 67 -7.30 -3.00 -24.26
C HIS A 67 -8.63 -2.41 -24.71
N GLY A 68 -9.60 -2.36 -23.79
CA GLY A 68 -10.93 -1.81 -24.05
C GLY A 68 -11.90 -2.82 -24.69
N THR A 69 -11.51 -4.09 -24.88
CA THR A 69 -12.43 -5.13 -25.34
C THR A 69 -13.07 -5.86 -24.15
N PRO A 70 -14.26 -6.45 -24.31
CA PRO A 70 -14.82 -7.37 -23.34
C PRO A 70 -13.90 -8.58 -23.12
N LEU A 71 -13.98 -9.19 -21.94
CA LEU A 71 -13.36 -10.50 -21.70
C LEU A 71 -14.18 -11.56 -22.43
N GLU A 72 -13.54 -12.27 -23.36
CA GLU A 72 -14.10 -13.45 -24.02
C GLU A 72 -13.58 -14.71 -23.30
N SER A 73 -14.42 -15.33 -22.49
CA SER A 73 -14.09 -16.57 -21.80
C SER A 73 -15.33 -17.46 -21.63
N ASP A 74 -15.14 -18.77 -21.76
CA ASP A 74 -16.20 -19.77 -21.53
C ASP A 74 -16.63 -19.81 -20.05
N GLU A 75 -15.70 -19.45 -19.16
CA GLU A 75 -15.92 -19.34 -17.73
C GLU A 75 -16.05 -17.87 -17.33
N ARG A 76 -17.14 -17.52 -16.64
CA ARG A 76 -17.37 -16.15 -16.18
C ARG A 76 -16.69 -15.97 -14.81
N PRO A 77 -15.71 -15.07 -14.67
CA PRO A 77 -15.03 -14.87 -13.40
C PRO A 77 -16.01 -14.34 -12.35
N ASP A 78 -15.88 -14.87 -11.13
CA ASP A 78 -16.58 -14.34 -9.97
C ASP A 78 -15.97 -12.97 -9.60
N VAL A 79 -16.78 -11.92 -9.72
CA VAL A 79 -16.34 -10.53 -9.58
C VAL A 79 -17.06 -9.90 -8.40
N PHE A 80 -16.29 -9.19 -7.57
CA PHE A 80 -16.75 -8.62 -6.31
C PHE A 80 -17.98 -7.69 -6.44
N PHE A 81 -18.16 -7.03 -7.59
CA PHE A 81 -19.30 -6.13 -7.87
C PHE A 81 -20.28 -6.67 -8.93
N GLY A 82 -20.21 -7.96 -9.28
CA GLY A 82 -21.14 -8.61 -10.21
C GLY A 82 -21.04 -8.18 -11.69
N LYS A 83 -20.13 -7.27 -12.03
CA LYS A 83 -19.88 -6.82 -13.41
C LYS A 83 -18.42 -7.00 -13.78
N VAL A 84 -18.18 -7.72 -14.88
CA VAL A 84 -16.86 -7.84 -15.50
C VAL A 84 -16.64 -6.58 -16.34
N GLY A 85 -15.56 -5.85 -16.06
CA GLY A 85 -15.16 -4.69 -16.84
C GLY A 85 -14.55 -5.08 -18.19
N LEU A 86 -14.15 -4.06 -18.96
CA LEU A 86 -13.33 -4.26 -20.15
C LEU A 86 -11.89 -4.61 -19.76
N LEU A 87 -11.20 -5.36 -20.61
CA LEU A 87 -9.78 -5.67 -20.44
C LEU A 87 -8.96 -4.38 -20.40
N ARG A 88 -8.11 -4.25 -19.39
CA ARG A 88 -7.30 -3.06 -19.15
C ARG A 88 -5.82 -3.39 -19.36
N GLN A 89 -5.15 -2.57 -20.16
CA GLN A 89 -3.69 -2.61 -20.28
C GLN A 89 -3.03 -2.16 -18.98
N SER A 90 -1.72 -2.42 -18.84
CA SER A 90 -0.97 -1.89 -17.71
C SER A 90 -0.97 -0.37 -17.74
N ASP A 91 -1.07 0.26 -16.55
CA ASP A 91 -0.97 1.70 -16.42
C ASP A 91 0.49 2.22 -16.58
N TRP A 92 1.47 1.31 -16.69
CA TRP A 92 2.88 1.65 -16.89
C TRP A 92 3.56 0.84 -17.98
N ALA A 93 4.64 1.42 -18.52
CA ALA A 93 5.48 0.77 -19.50
C ALA A 93 6.45 -0.20 -18.82
N PHE A 94 6.26 -1.50 -19.06
CA PHE A 94 7.23 -2.53 -18.70
C PHE A 94 8.55 -2.37 -19.45
N ARG A 95 9.66 -2.67 -18.79
CA ARG A 95 11.01 -2.55 -19.33
C ARG A 95 11.87 -3.59 -18.64
N GLN A 96 12.53 -4.43 -19.43
CA GLN A 96 13.49 -5.37 -18.89
C GLN A 96 14.56 -4.67 -18.05
N ARG A 97 14.83 -5.23 -16.87
CA ARG A 97 15.81 -4.72 -15.90
C ARG A 97 16.70 -5.88 -15.44
N GLY A 98 17.99 -5.61 -15.31
CA GLY A 98 18.96 -6.62 -14.87
C GLY A 98 19.19 -7.71 -15.92
N GLU A 99 19.73 -8.85 -15.47
CA GLU A 99 20.14 -9.96 -16.34
C GLU A 99 19.19 -11.18 -16.29
N SER A 100 18.14 -11.13 -15.47
CA SER A 100 17.21 -12.25 -15.29
C SER A 100 16.19 -12.40 -16.43
N GLY A 101 16.12 -11.45 -17.36
CA GLY A 101 15.15 -11.45 -18.46
C GLY A 101 13.72 -11.11 -18.05
N LEU A 102 13.48 -10.71 -16.80
CA LEU A 102 12.18 -10.22 -16.32
C LEU A 102 11.91 -8.80 -16.84
N TRP A 103 10.63 -8.51 -17.14
CA TRP A 103 10.13 -7.27 -17.74
C TRP A 103 9.72 -6.20 -16.73
#